data_AF-A0A8S2Y618-F1
#
_entry.id   AF-A0A8S2Y618-F1
#
_cell.length_a   1.000
_cell.length_b   1.000
_cell.length_c   1.000
_cell.angle_alpha   90.00
_cell.angle_beta   90.00
_cell.angle_gamma   90.00
#
_symmetry.space_group_name_H-M   'P 1'
#
loop_
_entity.id
_entity.type
_entity.pdbx_description
1 polymer ?
#
loop_
_entity_poly.entity_id
_entity_poly.type
_entity_poly.pdbx_seq_one_letter_code
_entity_poly.pdbx_strand_id
1 'polypeptide(L)' 'YVERVTDGKRFLLKLYPNGSPHIPKRDSLLIYARNAELPFGHVAVICDVVPGFIRIAEQNYIYHSWSDDFSREVSLVIKD' A
#
# COMPACT_ATOMS: atom_id res chain seq x y z
N TYR A 1 -5.30 15.41 -6.15
CA TYR A 1 -5.39 14.80 -7.50
C TYR A 1 -4.01 14.25 -7.85
N VAL A 2 -3.93 13.28 -8.75
CA VAL A 2 -2.67 12.82 -9.36
C VAL A 2 -2.64 13.31 -10.79
N GLU A 3 -1.49 13.76 -11.26
CA GLU A 3 -1.30 14.27 -12.63
C GLU A 3 -0.36 13.32 -13.38
N ARG A 4 -0.79 12.89 -14.58
CA ARG A 4 0.04 12.05 -15.44
C ARG A 4 1.10 12.92 -16.13
N VAL A 5 2.36 12.53 -15.97
CA VAL A 5 3.53 13.30 -16.45
C VAL A 5 3.52 13.51 -17.97
N THR A 6 3.04 12.53 -18.75
CA THR A 6 3.14 12.56 -20.21
C THR A 6 2.22 13.57 -20.89
N ASP A 7 1.12 13.98 -20.24
CA ASP A 7 0.09 14.83 -20.87
C ASP A 7 -0.65 15.77 -19.91
N GLY A 8 -0.26 15.84 -18.64
CA GLY A 8 -0.91 16.70 -17.64
C GLY A 8 -2.33 16.28 -17.28
N LYS A 9 -2.82 15.11 -17.73
CA LYS A 9 -4.16 14.66 -17.40
C LYS A 9 -4.27 14.39 -15.90
N ARG A 10 -5.31 14.94 -15.28
CA ARG A 10 -5.56 14.82 -13.84
C ARG A 10 -6.57 13.74 -13.50
N PHE A 11 -6.29 13.02 -12.43
CA PHE A 11 -7.12 11.95 -11.88
C PHE A 11 -7.41 12.22 -10.41
N LEU A 12 -8.61 11.89 -9.96
CA LEU A 12 -8.95 11.97 -8.54
C LEU A 12 -8.19 10.87 -7.78
N LEU A 13 -7.50 11.26 -6.71
CA LEU A 13 -6.92 10.30 -5.76
C LEU A 13 -7.94 10.06 -4.66
N LYS A 14 -8.45 8.83 -4.55
CA LYS A 14 -9.40 8.44 -3.50
C LYS A 14 -8.63 7.90 -2.30
N LEU A 15 -9.06 8.27 -1.10
CA LEU A 15 -8.51 7.78 0.14
C LEU A 15 -9.52 6.83 0.78
N TYR A 16 -9.04 5.67 1.22
CA TYR A 16 -9.82 4.67 1.93
C TYR A 16 -9.13 4.36 3.25
N PRO A 17 -9.76 4.63 4.41
CA PRO A 17 -9.15 4.30 5.70
C PRO A 17 -9.10 2.79 5.91
N ASN A 18 -8.18 2.33 6.77
CA ASN A 18 -8.17 0.94 7.21
C ASN A 18 -9.52 0.59 7.87
N GLY A 19 -10.08 -0.59 7.56
CA GLY A 19 -11.42 -1.00 7.98
C GLY A 19 -12.58 -0.46 7.13
N SER A 20 -12.31 0.26 6.04
CA SER A 20 -13.36 0.64 5.09
C SER A 20 -13.93 -0.60 4.36
N PRO A 21 -15.17 -0.54 3.84
CA PRO A 21 -15.74 -1.63 3.05
C PRO A 21 -15.08 -1.80 1.67
N HIS A 22 -14.16 -0.90 1.30
CA HIS A 22 -13.44 -0.99 0.05
C HIS A 22 -12.23 -1.90 0.20
N ILE A 23 -12.29 -3.04 -0.47
CA ILE A 23 -11.16 -3.96 -0.56
C ILE A 23 -9.98 -3.21 -1.22
N PRO A 24 -8.75 -3.32 -0.66
CA PRO A 24 -7.56 -2.76 -1.28
C PRO A 24 -7.39 -3.27 -2.72
N LYS A 25 -6.74 -2.48 -3.56
CA LYS A 25 -6.51 -2.85 -4.97
C LYS A 25 -5.01 -2.91 -5.25
N ARG A 26 -4.63 -3.81 -6.16
CA ARG A 26 -3.32 -3.78 -6.80
C ARG A 26 -3.00 -2.38 -7.33
N ASP A 27 -1.73 -2.01 -7.25
CA ASP A 27 -1.14 -0.71 -7.62
C ASP A 27 -1.59 0.48 -6.75
N SER A 28 -2.32 0.23 -5.65
CA SER A 28 -2.67 1.26 -4.69
C SER A 28 -1.53 1.55 -3.72
N LEU A 29 -1.51 2.78 -3.19
CA LEU A 29 -0.60 3.15 -2.10
C LEU A 29 -1.21 2.73 -0.75
N LEU A 30 -0.39 2.10 0.08
CA LEU A 30 -0.68 1.83 1.49
C LEU A 30 0.10 2.83 2.36
N ILE A 31 -0.62 3.64 3.12
CA ILE A 31 -0.05 4.75 3.91
C ILE A 31 -0.11 4.42 5.40
N TYR A 32 1.03 4.51 6.07
CA TYR A 32 1.14 4.40 7.52
C TYR A 32 1.34 5.78 8.14
N ALA A 33 0.53 6.09 9.15
CA ALA A 33 0.71 7.30 9.95
C ALA A 33 1.99 7.23 10.78
N ARG A 34 2.50 8.40 11.19
CA ARG A 34 3.62 8.51 12.13
C ARG A 34 3.27 7.90 13.47
N ASN A 35 4.20 7.18 14.07
CA ASN A 35 4.11 6.66 15.43
C ASN A 35 5.52 6.46 16.03
N ALA A 36 5.61 5.88 17.23
CA ALA A 36 6.89 5.68 17.93
C ALA A 36 7.86 4.74 17.17
N GLU A 37 7.34 3.75 16.45
CA GLU A 37 8.11 2.78 15.65
C GLU A 37 8.41 3.32 14.25
N LEU A 38 7.49 4.11 13.70
CA LEU A 38 7.57 4.75 12.38
C LEU A 38 7.52 6.28 12.53
N PRO A 39 8.60 6.94 12.98
CA PRO A 39 8.59 8.37 13.28
C PRO A 39 8.30 9.25 12.05
N PHE A 40 8.56 8.73 10.84
CA PHE A 40 8.31 9.42 9.58
C PHE A 40 7.00 8.97 8.91
N GLY A 41 6.29 8.00 9.50
CA GLY A 41 5.27 7.23 8.82
C GLY A 41 5.92 6.26 7.84
N HIS A 42 5.13 5.70 6.94
CA HIS A 42 5.64 4.79 5.92
C HIS A 42 4.70 4.71 4.72
N VAL A 43 5.23 4.30 3.58
CA VAL A 43 4.46 4.06 2.36
C VAL A 43 4.93 2.77 1.70
N ALA A 44 3.96 1.99 1.22
CA ALA A 44 4.18 0.80 0.41
C ALA A 44 3.24 0.80 -0.81
N VAL A 45 3.58 0.01 -1.83
CA VAL A 45 2.73 -0.24 -2.99
C VAL A 45 2.14 -1.63 -2.86
N ILE A 46 0.83 -1.78 -3.10
CA ILE A 46 0.16 -3.08 -3.10
C ILE A 46 0.45 -3.79 -4.43
N CYS A 47 1.26 -4.85 -4.38
CA CYS A 47 1.58 -5.68 -5.54
C CYS A 47 0.47 -6.66 -5.86
N ASP A 48 -0.19 -7.23 -4.84
CA ASP A 48 -1.27 -8.21 -5.06
C ASP A 48 -2.25 -8.27 -3.88
N VAL A 49 -3.45 -8.76 -4.15
CA VAL A 49 -4.51 -8.98 -3.17
C VAL A 49 -4.98 -10.42 -3.29
N VAL A 50 -4.59 -11.23 -2.31
CA VAL A 50 -4.84 -12.68 -2.28
C VAL A 50 -5.73 -13.02 -1.08
N PRO A 51 -6.33 -14.23 -1.01
CA PRO A 51 -7.16 -14.60 0.13
C PRO A 51 -6.39 -14.44 1.47
N GLY A 52 -6.88 -13.54 2.33
CA GLY A 52 -6.36 -13.29 3.66
C GLY A 52 -5.13 -12.37 3.74
N PHE A 53 -4.54 -11.94 2.62
CA PHE A 53 -3.35 -11.10 2.62
C PHE A 53 -3.33 -10.09 1.47
N ILE A 54 -2.61 -8.99 1.69
CA ILE A 54 -2.06 -8.18 0.60
C ILE A 54 -0.54 -8.40 0.55
N ARG A 55 0.00 -8.45 -0.66
CA ARG A 55 1.46 -8.43 -0.90
C ARG A 55 1.85 -7.01 -1.23
N ILE A 56 2.92 -6.53 -0.61
CA ILE A 56 3.38 -5.15 -0.81
C ILE A 56 4.85 -5.10 -1.19
N ALA A 57 5.23 -4.09 -1.96
CA ALA A 57 6.61 -3.69 -2.19
C ALA A 57 6.87 -2.34 -1.49
N GLU A 58 8.00 -2.23 -0.81
CA GLU A 58 8.37 -1.02 -0.08
C GLU A 58 9.90 -0.90 0.04
N GLN A 59 10.41 0.29 0.33
CA GLN A 59 11.82 0.47 0.67
C GLN A 59 11.93 1.10 2.06
N ASN A 60 13.10 0.98 2.69
CA ASN A 60 13.37 1.58 4.01
C ASN A 60 12.49 1.01 5.14
N TYR A 61 12.20 -0.31 5.08
CA TYR A 61 11.49 -1.04 6.15
C TYR A 61 12.32 -2.21 6.68
N ILE A 62 12.58 -3.24 5.85
CA ILE A 62 13.49 -4.35 6.17
C ILE A 62 14.60 -4.42 5.11
N TYR A 63 15.86 -4.46 5.56
CA TYR A 63 17.05 -4.44 4.70
C TYR A 63 17.48 -5.85 4.30
N HIS A 64 16.89 -6.39 3.25
CA HIS A 64 17.25 -7.70 2.68
C HIS A 64 16.87 -7.79 1.20
N SER A 65 17.45 -8.77 0.49
CA SER A 65 17.02 -9.13 -0.86
C SER A 65 15.70 -9.91 -0.80
N TRP A 66 14.77 -9.60 -1.69
CA TRP A 66 13.50 -10.33 -1.79
C TRP A 66 13.68 -11.55 -2.69
N SER A 67 13.01 -12.64 -2.33
CA SER A 67 12.95 -13.85 -3.16
C SER A 67 11.88 -13.76 -4.26
N ASP A 68 11.04 -12.73 -4.24
CA ASP A 68 9.88 -12.56 -5.12
C ASP A 68 9.64 -11.05 -5.43
N ASP A 69 8.55 -10.74 -6.12
CA ASP A 69 8.16 -9.37 -6.53
C ASP A 69 7.51 -8.51 -5.43
N PHE A 70 7.56 -8.96 -4.17
CA PHE A 70 7.05 -8.27 -2.98
C PHE A 70 7.99 -8.40 -1.78
N SER A 71 7.96 -7.42 -0.86
CA SER A 71 8.78 -7.37 0.35
C SER A 71 8.19 -8.15 1.52
N ARG A 72 6.86 -8.10 1.68
CA ARG A 72 6.14 -8.79 2.76
C ARG A 72 4.64 -8.94 2.48
N GLU A 73 4.02 -9.83 3.24
CA GLU A 73 2.57 -10.01 3.30
C GLU A 73 2.00 -9.28 4.52
N VAL A 74 0.85 -8.64 4.36
CA VAL A 74 0.09 -7.99 5.43
C VAL A 74 -1.29 -8.64 5.48
N SER A 75 -1.70 -9.12 6.66
CA SER A 75 -3.00 -9.77 6.84
C SER A 75 -4.14 -8.83 6.45
N LEU A 76 -5.02 -9.32 5.58
CA LEU A 76 -6.26 -8.67 5.20
C LEU A 76 -7.42 -9.34 5.95
N VAL A 77 -8.00 -8.61 6.90
CA VAL A 77 -9.15 -9.08 7.69
C VAL A 77 -10.41 -8.39 7.20
N ILE A 78 -11.35 -9.18 6.71
CA ILE A 78 -12.72 -8.73 6.40
C ILE A 78 -13.56 -8.96 7.66
N LYS A 79 -14.15 -7.89 8.18
CA LYS A 79 -15.08 -7.94 9.31
C LYS A 79 -16.49 -7.67 8.78
N ASP A 80 -17.44 -8.45 9.28
CA ASP A 80 -18.87 -8.24 9.05
C ASP A 80 -19.38 -7.00 9.81
#